data_AF-A0A1M5XNQ8-F1
#
_entry.id   AF-A0A1M5XNQ8-F1
#
_cell.length_a   1.000
_cell.length_b   1.000
_cell.length_c   1.000
_cell.angle_alpha   90.00
_cell.angle_beta   90.00
_cell.angle_gamma   90.00
#
_symmetry.space_group_name_H-M   'P 1'
#
loop_
_entity.id
_entity.type
_entity.pdbx_description
1 polymer ?
#
loop_
_entity_poly.entity_id
_entity_poly.type
_entity_poly.pdbx_seq_one_letter_code
_entity_poly.pdbx_strand_id
1 'polypeptide(L)'
;MSTGYAAVNPEAYFIAELPSEPIIKNYLDGSTLRQFVFVLASKETYGPEIAQELDKSQFYEKFVKWLENQNKDGILPVLDDGREARSIQAITTGHTFNIDINKARYQIQCKLTYYQGGK
;
A
#
# COMPACT_ATOMS: atom_id res chain seq x y z
N MET A 1 -30.98 -8.71 26.16
CA MET A 1 -30.03 -7.62 26.46
C MET A 1 -28.69 -7.97 25.81
N SER A 2 -28.14 -7.01 25.07
CA SER A 2 -26.83 -6.96 24.39
C SER A 2 -25.68 -7.15 25.41
N THR A 3 -24.45 -7.59 25.14
CA THR A 3 -23.61 -7.47 23.94
C THR A 3 -22.50 -8.53 24.04
N GLY A 4 -22.30 -9.35 23.00
CA GLY A 4 -21.05 -10.10 22.85
C GLY A 4 -19.96 -9.11 22.44
N TYR A 5 -18.97 -8.90 23.30
CA TYR A 5 -17.81 -8.06 23.04
C TYR A 5 -16.98 -8.76 21.95
N ALA A 6 -17.22 -8.43 20.68
CA ALA A 6 -16.34 -8.83 19.59
C ALA A 6 -14.96 -8.24 19.91
N ALA A 7 -13.94 -9.10 20.07
CA ALA A 7 -12.57 -8.69 20.27
C ALA A 7 -12.20 -7.68 19.17
N VAL A 8 -12.10 -6.41 19.56
CA VAL A 8 -11.74 -5.33 18.65
C VAL A 8 -10.26 -5.55 18.37
N ASN A 9 -9.94 -6.19 17.26
CA ASN A 9 -8.54 -6.42 16.88
C ASN A 9 -7.93 -5.03 16.61
N PRO A 10 -7.06 -4.51 17.51
CA PRO A 10 -6.71 -3.09 17.51
C PRO A 10 -5.71 -2.73 16.40
N GLU A 11 -5.15 -3.73 15.74
CA GLU A 11 -4.17 -3.60 14.64
C GLU A 11 -4.75 -4.22 13.37
N ALA A 12 -5.50 -3.42 12.61
CA ALA A 12 -5.99 -3.83 11.31
C ALA A 12 -5.27 -3.05 10.20
N TYR A 13 -4.63 -3.76 9.27
CA TYR A 13 -4.09 -3.16 8.06
C TYR A 13 -5.11 -3.26 6.93
N PHE A 14 -5.15 -2.25 6.07
CA PHE A 14 -5.96 -2.28 4.86
C PHE A 14 -5.21 -1.68 3.67
N ILE A 15 -5.59 -2.15 2.48
CA ILE A 15 -5.17 -1.60 1.21
C ILE A 15 -6.37 -0.91 0.56
N ALA A 16 -6.18 0.30 0.05
CA ALA A 16 -7.18 0.99 -0.75
C ALA A 16 -6.55 1.58 -2.01
N GLU A 17 -7.25 1.48 -3.14
CA GLU A 17 -6.84 2.11 -4.39
C GLU A 17 -6.89 3.64 -4.27
N LEU A 18 -5.93 4.31 -4.91
CA LEU A 18 -5.94 5.75 -5.10
C LEU A 18 -6.14 6.09 -6.58
N PRO A 19 -6.94 7.12 -6.92
CA PRO A 19 -7.08 7.58 -8.29
C PRO A 19 -5.72 7.93 -8.89
N SER A 20 -5.46 7.41 -10.10
CA SER A 20 -4.27 7.76 -10.87
C SER A 20 -4.52 7.56 -12.35
N GLU A 21 -3.68 8.12 -13.20
CA GLU A 21 -3.69 7.80 -14.63
C GLU A 21 -3.12 6.39 -14.84
N PRO A 22 -3.93 5.41 -15.30
CA PRO A 22 -3.54 4.02 -15.27
C PRO A 22 -2.56 3.63 -16.37
N ILE A 23 -2.53 4.35 -17.50
CA ILE A 23 -1.63 4.06 -18.63
C ILE A 23 -0.45 5.03 -18.58
N ILE A 24 0.75 4.50 -18.34
CA ILE A 24 2.01 5.27 -18.38
C ILE A 24 2.48 5.40 -19.83
N LYS A 25 2.38 4.32 -20.62
CA LYS A 25 2.92 4.27 -21.97
C LYS A 25 2.17 3.27 -22.85
N ASN A 26 1.96 3.63 -24.10
CA ASN A 26 1.49 2.73 -25.16
C ASN A 26 2.68 2.28 -26.03
N TYR A 27 2.68 1.02 -26.43
CA TYR A 27 3.65 0.46 -27.37
C TYR A 27 3.01 0.18 -28.73
N LEU A 28 3.84 0.08 -29.77
CA LEU A 28 3.37 -0.11 -31.16
C LEU A 28 2.70 -1.48 -31.38
N ASP A 29 3.01 -2.47 -30.55
CA ASP A 29 2.40 -3.81 -30.57
C ASP A 29 1.04 -3.87 -29.85
N GLY A 30 0.50 -2.72 -29.44
CA GLY A 30 -0.75 -2.62 -28.70
C GLY A 30 -0.63 -2.92 -27.20
N SER A 31 0.53 -3.37 -26.72
CA SER A 31 0.78 -3.52 -25.30
C SER A 31 0.88 -2.17 -24.60
N THR A 32 0.70 -2.16 -23.28
CA THR A 32 0.75 -0.95 -22.46
C THR A 32 1.55 -1.16 -21.19
N LEU A 33 2.31 -0.13 -20.80
CA LEU A 33 2.85 -0.01 -19.45
C LEU A 33 1.83 0.72 -18.60
N ARG A 34 1.45 0.13 -17.48
CA ARG A 34 0.40 0.64 -16.61
C ARG A 34 0.87 0.80 -15.17
N GLN A 35 0.14 1.59 -14.41
CA GLN A 35 0.31 1.73 -12.97
C GLN A 35 -0.98 1.46 -12.21
N PHE A 36 -0.80 0.98 -10.98
CA PHE A 36 -1.82 0.89 -9.95
C PHE A 36 -1.27 1.55 -8.69
N VAL A 37 -1.92 2.62 -8.24
CA VAL A 37 -1.53 3.37 -7.04
C VAL A 37 -2.47 3.00 -5.91
N PHE A 38 -1.92 2.68 -4.76
CA PHE A 38 -2.69 2.27 -3.60
C PHE A 38 -2.07 2.80 -2.32
N VAL A 39 -2.85 2.81 -1.25
CA VAL A 39 -2.40 3.11 0.10
C VAL A 39 -2.38 1.83 0.91
N LEU A 40 -1.31 1.62 1.68
CA LEU A 40 -1.28 0.67 2.80
C LEU A 40 -1.40 1.48 4.08
N ALA A 41 -2.43 1.21 4.88
CA ALA A 41 -2.71 1.95 6.09
C ALA A 41 -3.01 1.03 7.27
N SER A 42 -2.59 1.46 8.46
CA SER A 42 -2.95 0.84 9.73
C SER A 42 -4.12 1.62 10.36
N LYS A 43 -5.11 0.90 10.90
CA LYS A 43 -6.22 1.46 11.66
C LYS A 43 -5.84 1.46 13.13
N GLU A 44 -5.99 2.60 13.79
CA GLU A 44 -5.56 2.76 15.19
C GLU A 44 -6.72 3.09 16.11
N THR A 45 -6.55 2.69 17.38
CA THR A 45 -7.34 3.19 18.52
C THR A 45 -6.46 4.21 19.25
N TYR A 46 -7.03 5.36 19.63
CA TYR A 46 -6.32 6.38 20.42
C TYR A 46 -5.82 5.75 21.74
N GLY A 47 -4.50 5.62 21.89
CA GLY A 47 -3.81 5.26 23.12
C GLY A 47 -2.59 6.17 23.30
N PRO A 48 -2.16 6.46 24.54
CA PRO A 48 -1.02 7.32 24.74
C PRO A 48 0.25 6.59 24.26
N GLU A 49 1.22 7.35 23.74
CA GLU A 49 2.68 7.16 23.86
C GLU A 49 3.46 7.27 22.55
N ILE A 50 4.49 8.13 22.61
CA ILE A 50 5.58 8.32 21.64
C ILE A 50 6.21 6.96 21.21
N ALA A 51 6.17 5.94 22.07
CA ALA A 51 6.65 4.60 21.75
C ALA A 51 5.87 3.94 20.60
N GLN A 52 4.56 4.17 20.51
CA GLN A 52 3.75 3.67 19.40
C GLN A 52 4.09 4.39 18.09
N GLU A 53 4.37 5.69 18.13
CA GLU A 53 4.79 6.46 16.94
C GLU A 53 6.15 5.99 16.42
N LEU A 54 7.11 5.70 17.31
CA LEU A 54 8.43 5.20 16.95
C LEU A 54 8.38 3.81 16.30
N ASP A 55 7.58 2.90 16.86
CA ASP A 55 7.41 1.56 16.30
C ASP A 55 6.76 1.59 14.90
N LYS A 56 5.80 2.50 14.69
CA LYS A 56 5.15 2.72 13.38
C LYS A 56 6.11 3.27 12.33
N SER A 57 6.89 4.30 12.66
CA SER A 57 7.92 4.82 11.72
C SER A 57 8.86 3.70 11.30
N GLN A 58 9.32 2.89 12.27
CA GLN A 58 10.17 1.73 11.98
C GLN A 58 9.49 0.67 11.11
N PHE A 59 8.19 0.41 11.32
CA PHE A 59 7.44 -0.52 10.46
C PHE A 59 7.45 -0.05 9.01
N TYR A 60 7.05 1.19 8.74
CA TYR A 60 6.98 1.71 7.37
C TYR A 60 8.37 1.82 6.73
N GLU A 61 9.41 2.17 7.49
CA GLU A 61 10.81 2.13 7.01
C GLU A 61 11.26 0.71 6.63
N LYS A 62 10.97 -0.29 7.48
CA LYS A 62 11.25 -1.71 7.17
C LYS A 62 10.46 -2.19 5.97
N PHE A 63 9.20 -1.77 5.84
CA PHE A 63 8.34 -2.09 4.72
C PHE A 63 8.88 -1.53 3.39
N VAL A 64 9.36 -0.28 3.38
CA VAL A 64 10.01 0.30 2.20
C VAL A 64 11.24 -0.51 1.79
N LYS A 65 12.13 -0.81 2.74
CA LYS A 65 13.32 -1.65 2.48
C LYS A 65 12.95 -3.04 1.99
N TRP A 66 11.88 -3.61 2.54
CA TRP A 66 11.36 -4.90 2.10
C TRP A 66 10.89 -4.83 0.64
N LEU A 67 10.10 -3.83 0.25
CA LEU A 67 9.70 -3.63 -1.15
C LEU A 67 10.93 -3.52 -2.07
N GLU A 68 11.94 -2.72 -1.70
CA GLU A 68 13.17 -2.58 -2.48
C GLU A 68 13.88 -3.92 -2.69
N ASN A 69 13.98 -4.76 -1.66
CA ASN A 69 14.57 -6.08 -1.76
C ASN A 69 13.72 -7.02 -2.62
N GLN A 70 12.38 -7.00 -2.47
CA GLN A 70 11.48 -7.78 -3.33
C GLN A 70 11.65 -7.42 -4.82
N ASN A 71 11.86 -6.14 -5.15
CA ASN A 71 12.15 -5.74 -6.53
C ASN A 71 13.51 -6.26 -7.01
N LYS A 72 14.54 -6.15 -6.18
CA LYS A 72 15.90 -6.63 -6.52
C LYS A 72 15.92 -8.13 -6.76
N ASP A 73 15.17 -8.87 -5.96
CA ASP A 73 15.09 -10.33 -6.02
C ASP A 73 14.09 -10.82 -7.08
N GLY A 74 13.37 -9.91 -7.76
CA GLY A 74 12.34 -10.26 -8.74
C GLY A 74 11.11 -10.93 -8.13
N ILE A 75 10.92 -10.84 -6.81
CA ILE A 75 9.79 -11.40 -6.08
C ILE A 75 8.63 -10.39 -6.14
N LEU A 76 7.97 -10.34 -7.28
CA LEU A 76 6.86 -9.42 -7.56
C LEU A 76 5.51 -10.14 -7.48
N PRO A 77 4.41 -9.40 -7.25
CA PRO A 77 3.07 -9.98 -7.26
C PRO A 77 2.77 -10.67 -8.60
N VAL A 78 2.20 -11.87 -8.53
CA VAL A 78 1.61 -12.51 -9.71
C VAL A 78 0.30 -11.80 -10.03
N LEU A 79 0.14 -11.41 -11.29
CA LEU A 79 -1.06 -10.72 -11.77
C LEU A 79 -1.78 -11.61 -12.79
N ASP A 80 -3.10 -11.55 -12.80
CA ASP A 80 -3.94 -12.31 -13.73
C ASP A 80 -4.01 -11.65 -15.12
N ASP A 81 -4.68 -12.31 -16.06
CA ASP A 81 -5.04 -11.76 -17.39
C ASP A 81 -3.84 -11.33 -18.27
N GLY A 82 -2.73 -12.06 -18.22
CA GLY A 82 -1.55 -11.76 -19.02
C GLY A 82 -0.87 -10.44 -18.63
N ARG A 83 -1.04 -10.02 -17.37
CA ARG A 83 -0.33 -8.88 -16.79
C ARG A 83 0.97 -9.35 -16.15
N GLU A 84 2.00 -8.55 -16.31
CA GLU A 84 3.33 -8.85 -15.76
C GLU A 84 3.81 -7.70 -14.89
N ALA A 85 3.92 -7.95 -13.58
CA ALA A 85 4.47 -6.98 -12.64
C ALA A 85 5.92 -6.64 -13.00
N ARG A 86 6.27 -5.35 -12.95
CA ARG A 86 7.61 -4.84 -13.24
C ARG A 86 8.29 -4.20 -12.06
N SER A 87 7.53 -3.51 -11.23
CA SER A 87 8.05 -2.98 -9.99
C SER A 87 6.95 -2.64 -9.01
N ILE A 88 7.27 -2.66 -7.72
CA ILE A 88 6.39 -2.20 -6.64
C ILE A 88 7.17 -1.32 -5.69
N GLN A 89 6.78 -0.07 -5.48
CA GLN A 89 7.58 0.85 -4.68
C GLN A 89 6.69 1.73 -3.81
N ALA A 90 7.20 2.12 -2.65
CA ALA A 90 6.63 3.26 -1.93
C ALA A 90 6.93 4.55 -2.70
N ILE A 91 5.92 5.41 -2.84
CA ILE A 91 6.03 6.72 -3.49
C ILE A 91 5.89 7.88 -2.50
N THR A 92 5.58 7.58 -1.24
CA THR A 92 5.65 8.51 -0.11
C THR A 92 6.40 7.86 1.05
N THR A 93 6.81 8.67 2.02
CA THR A 93 7.16 8.14 3.35
C THR A 93 5.89 7.75 4.12
N GLY A 94 6.04 6.94 5.17
CA GLY A 94 4.98 6.70 6.13
C GLY A 94 4.60 8.01 6.82
N HIS A 95 3.30 8.34 6.85
CA HIS A 95 2.81 9.57 7.45
C HIS A 95 1.43 9.37 8.07
N THR A 96 1.11 10.21 9.06
CA THR A 96 -0.23 10.28 9.64
C THR A 96 -1.18 10.97 8.66
N PHE A 97 -2.31 10.33 8.40
CA PHE A 97 -3.44 10.89 7.69
C PHE A 97 -4.64 10.92 8.63
N ASN A 98 -5.16 12.12 8.86
CA ASN A 98 -6.26 12.33 9.79
C ASN A 98 -7.48 12.79 9.00
N ILE A 99 -8.55 11.99 9.03
CA ILE A 99 -9.81 12.28 8.32
C ILE A 99 -10.93 12.65 9.30
N ASP A 100 -10.70 12.50 10.61
CA ASP A 100 -11.73 12.66 11.63
C ASP A 100 -11.09 12.94 13.00
N ILE A 101 -11.75 13.70 13.88
CA ILE A 101 -11.17 14.26 15.12
C ILE A 101 -10.64 13.16 16.07
N ASN A 102 -11.11 11.91 15.91
CA ASN A 102 -10.81 10.78 16.79
C ASN A 102 -10.13 9.57 16.09
N LYS A 103 -9.61 9.70 14.86
CA LYS A 103 -8.94 8.57 14.16
C LYS A 103 -7.71 8.99 13.35
N ALA A 104 -6.55 8.96 13.98
CA ALA A 104 -5.27 8.97 13.26
C ALA A 104 -5.11 7.64 12.50
N ARG A 105 -4.69 7.72 11.23
CA ARG A 105 -4.29 6.55 10.43
C ARG A 105 -2.87 6.77 9.97
N TYR A 106 -1.95 5.86 10.27
CA TYR A 106 -0.67 5.87 9.59
C TYR A 106 -0.81 5.19 8.24
N GLN A 107 -0.21 5.79 7.22
CA GLN A 107 -0.32 5.31 5.86
C GLN A 107 0.94 5.56 5.03
N ILE A 108 1.11 4.75 3.99
CA ILE A 108 2.11 4.94 2.95
C ILE A 108 1.44 4.71 1.59
N GLN A 109 1.76 5.53 0.60
CA GLN A 109 1.32 5.31 -0.77
C GLN A 109 2.36 4.48 -1.52
N CYS A 110 1.86 3.56 -2.32
CA CYS A 110 2.64 2.64 -3.12
C CYS A 110 2.18 2.68 -4.58
N LYS A 111 3.09 2.32 -5.49
CA LYS A 111 2.83 2.20 -6.91
C LYS A 111 3.34 0.85 -7.41
N LEU A 112 2.43 0.06 -7.99
CA LEU A 112 2.74 -1.11 -8.79
C LEU A 112 2.78 -0.69 -10.27
N THR A 113 3.89 -0.96 -10.94
CA THR A 113 4.00 -0.82 -12.40
C THR A 113 3.95 -2.21 -13.04
N TYR A 114 3.17 -2.37 -14.11
CA TYR A 114 3.02 -3.66 -14.79
C TYR A 114 2.83 -3.48 -16.30
N TYR A 115 3.20 -4.49 -17.09
CA TYR A 115 2.81 -4.59 -18.50
C TYR A 115 1.45 -5.25 -18.61
N GLN A 116 0.69 -4.82 -19.60
CA GLN A 116 -0.52 -5.49 -20.07
C GLN A 116 -0.39 -5.72 -21.58
N GLY A 117 -0.55 -6.97 -22.00
CA GLY A 117 -0.50 -7.35 -23.42
C GLY A 117 -1.53 -6.60 -24.27
N GLY A 118 -1.22 -6.42 -25.56
CA GLY A 118 -2.16 -5.91 -26.54
C GLY A 118 -3.32 -6.87 -26.74
N LYS A 119 -4.52 -6.32 -26.95
CA LYS A 119 -5.68 -7.10 -27.39
C LYS A 119 -5.65 -7.29 -28.89
#